data_AF-A0A9C7RNL2-F1
#
_entry.id   AF-A0A9C7RNL2-F1
#
_cell.length_a   1.000
_cell.length_b   1.000
_cell.length_c   1.000
_cell.angle_alpha   90.00
_cell.angle_beta   90.00
_cell.angle_gamma   90.00
#
_symmetry.space_group_name_H-M   'P 1'
#
loop_
_entity.id
_entity.type
_entity.pdbx_description
1 polymer ?
#
loop_
_entity_poly.entity_id
_entity_poly.type
_entity_poly.pdbx_seq_one_letter_code
_entity_poly.pdbx_strand_id
1 'polypeptide(L)'
;MWLVVSDSHDNMLMLKKISDLISKKNITHIFHCGDFVAPFTLPLLIRDGVEFFGVFGNNDGERLLLREKSRNRIFPSPHELEVA
;
A
#
# COMPACT_ATOMS: atom_id res chain seq x y z
N MET A 1 13.38 -0.08 8.36
CA MET A 1 13.32 1.01 7.35
C MET A 1 11.90 1.15 6.83
N TRP A 2 11.40 2.38 6.72
CA TRP A 2 10.02 2.66 6.32
C TRP A 2 9.97 3.25 4.91
N LEU A 3 8.90 2.91 4.18
CA LEU A 3 8.50 3.53 2.93
C LEU A 3 7.11 4.16 3.11
N VAL A 4 6.99 5.46 2.86
CA VAL A 4 5.71 6.18 2.89
C VAL A 4 5.41 6.64 1.47
N VAL A 5 4.23 6.30 0.96
CA VAL A 5 3.77 6.59 -0.40
C VAL A 5 2.28 6.96 -0.39
N SER A 6 1.80 7.55 -1.47
CA SER A 6 0.38 7.90 -1.65
C SER A 6 0.09 8.06 -3.14
N ASP A 7 -1.19 8.15 -3.50
CA ASP A 7 -1.66 8.60 -4.82
C ASP A 7 -1.03 7.82 -5.97
N SER A 8 -0.95 6.49 -5.81
CA SER A 8 -0.32 5.64 -6.82
C SER A 8 -1.15 5.52 -8.09
N HIS A 9 -2.48 5.69 -8.02
CA HIS A 9 -3.38 5.85 -9.18
C HIS A 9 -3.08 4.90 -10.34
N ASP A 10 -3.00 3.60 -10.06
CA ASP A 10 -2.69 2.56 -11.06
C ASP A 10 -1.39 2.78 -11.87
N ASN A 11 -0.48 3.63 -11.39
CA ASN A 11 0.76 3.94 -12.08
C ASN A 11 1.74 2.77 -11.99
N MET A 12 1.52 1.78 -12.85
CA MET A 12 2.25 0.51 -12.84
C MET A 12 3.74 0.68 -13.10
N LEU A 13 4.15 1.72 -13.83
CA LEU A 13 5.57 2.02 -14.03
C LEU A 13 6.23 2.41 -12.72
N MET A 14 5.58 3.27 -11.92
CA MET A 14 6.10 3.70 -10.63
C MET A 14 5.99 2.61 -9.57
N LEU A 15 4.89 1.87 -9.55
CA LEU A 15 4.71 0.73 -8.63
C LEU A 15 5.76 -0.37 -8.85
N LYS A 16 6.16 -0.65 -10.10
CA LYS A 16 7.27 -1.57 -10.39
C LYS A 16 8.60 -1.08 -9.83
N LYS A 17 8.90 0.22 -9.95
CA LYS A 17 10.11 0.81 -9.36
C LYS A 17 10.08 0.76 -7.83
N ILE A 18 8.92 0.99 -7.22
CA ILE A 18 8.71 0.84 -5.77
C ILE A 18 8.95 -0.61 -5.35
N SER A 19 8.39 -1.58 -6.08
CA SER A 19 8.64 -3.01 -5.85
C SER A 19 10.13 -3.35 -5.83
N ASP A 20 10.91 -2.84 -6.79
CA ASP A 20 12.37 -3.05 -6.82
C ASP A 20 13.07 -2.36 -5.64
N LEU A 21 12.60 -1.18 -5.24
CA LEU A 21 13.14 -0.41 -4.13
C LEU A 21 12.96 -1.15 -2.79
N ILE A 22 11.80 -1.79 -2.59
CA ILE A 22 11.47 -2.54 -1.36
C ILE A 22 12.58 -3.57 -1.07
N SER A 23 12.95 -4.37 -2.06
CA SER A 23 14.01 -5.37 -1.93
C SER A 23 15.40 -4.75 -1.79
N LYS A 24 15.73 -3.74 -2.62
CA LYS A 24 17.08 -3.14 -2.64
C LYS A 24 17.43 -2.36 -1.37
N LYS A 25 16.42 -1.85 -0.65
CA LYS A 25 16.60 -0.98 0.52
C LYS A 25 16.23 -1.66 1.84
N ASN A 26 15.98 -2.97 1.83
CA ASN A 26 15.54 -3.72 3.01
C ASN A 26 14.37 -3.02 3.72
N ILE A 27 13.35 -2.63 2.94
CA ILE A 27 12.15 -2.01 3.50
C ILE A 27 11.43 -3.05 4.36
N THR A 28 11.07 -2.64 5.57
CA THR A 28 10.39 -3.49 6.57
C THR A 28 8.94 -3.07 6.80
N HIS A 29 8.61 -1.81 6.49
CA HIS A 29 7.29 -1.23 6.71
C HIS A 29 6.91 -0.35 5.53
N ILE A 30 5.67 -0.46 5.07
CA ILE A 30 5.09 0.34 3.99
C ILE A 30 3.82 1.01 4.49
N PHE A 31 3.71 2.31 4.29
CA PHE A 31 2.53 3.12 4.56
C PHE A 31 2.03 3.71 3.24
N HIS A 32 0.77 3.45 2.89
CA HIS A 32 0.13 4.04 1.72
C HIS A 32 -1.05 4.94 2.13
N CYS A 33 -0.96 6.24 1.86
CA CYS A 33 -1.87 7.25 2.40
C CYS A 33 -3.18 7.44 1.62
N GLY A 34 -3.42 6.62 0.59
CA GLY A 34 -4.69 6.56 -0.14
C GLY A 34 -4.50 6.62 -1.64
N ASP A 35 -5.60 6.43 -2.37
CA ASP A 35 -5.65 6.50 -3.84
C ASP A 35 -4.70 5.49 -4.50
N PHE A 36 -4.92 4.21 -4.18
CA PHE A 36 -4.29 3.07 -4.88
C PHE A 36 -4.84 2.92 -6.31
N VAL A 37 -6.19 2.91 -6.36
CA VAL A 37 -7.14 2.86 -7.48
C VAL A 37 -7.14 1.64 -8.42
N ALA A 38 -6.79 0.46 -7.94
CA ALA A 38 -7.49 -0.79 -8.24
C ALA A 38 -6.77 -1.94 -7.52
N PRO A 39 -7.45 -3.05 -7.18
CA PRO A 39 -6.85 -4.13 -6.38
C PRO A 39 -5.65 -4.82 -7.04
N PHE A 40 -5.49 -4.70 -8.37
CA PHE A 40 -4.37 -5.31 -9.09
C PHE A 40 -3.01 -4.64 -8.79
N THR A 41 -3.00 -3.46 -8.17
CA THR A 41 -1.78 -2.74 -7.78
C THR A 41 -1.13 -3.32 -6.53
N LEU A 42 -1.93 -3.87 -5.60
CA LEU A 42 -1.48 -4.33 -4.27
C LEU A 42 -0.37 -5.40 -4.30
N PRO A 43 -0.34 -6.35 -5.24
CA PRO A 43 0.76 -7.33 -5.32
C PRO A 43 2.16 -6.73 -5.54
N LEU A 44 2.26 -5.47 -5.99
CA LEU A 44 3.55 -4.77 -6.13
C LEU A 44 4.00 -4.11 -4.83
N LEU A 45 3.08 -3.87 -3.89
CA LEU A 45 3.35 -3.24 -2.60
C LEU A 45 3.47 -4.27 -1.48
N ILE A 46 2.62 -5.30 -1.49
CA ILE A 46 2.55 -6.30 -0.41
C ILE A 46 3.56 -7.40 -0.68
N ARG A 47 4.50 -7.58 0.26
CA ARG A 47 5.57 -8.58 0.21
C ARG A 47 5.61 -9.34 1.53
N ASP A 48 5.96 -10.63 1.47
CA ASP A 48 6.19 -11.41 2.67
C ASP A 48 7.37 -10.84 3.46
N GLY A 49 7.22 -10.75 4.79
CA GLY A 49 8.22 -10.14 5.67
C GLY A 49 8.25 -8.62 5.69
N VAL A 50 7.31 -7.94 5.01
CA VAL A 50 7.16 -6.48 5.04
C VAL A 50 5.78 -6.14 5.61
N GLU A 51 5.73 -5.38 6.71
CA GLU A 51 4.47 -4.91 7.27
C GLU A 51 3.88 -3.82 6.37
N PHE A 52 2.58 -3.94 6.07
CA PHE A 52 1.87 -3.03 5.18
C PHE A 52 0.70 -2.40 5.90
N PHE A 53 0.57 -1.08 5.77
CA PHE A 53 -0.50 -0.26 6.33
C PHE A 53 -1.04 0.66 5.25
N GLY A 54 -2.35 0.70 5.09
CA GLY A 54 -3.00 1.57 4.12
C GLY A 54 -4.22 2.28 4.69
N VAL A 55 -4.55 3.42 4.11
CA VAL A 55 -5.88 4.03 4.29
C VAL A 55 -6.56 4.21 2.94
N PHE A 56 -7.89 4.22 2.91
CA PHE A 56 -8.64 4.55 1.70
C PHE A 56 -8.52 6.04 1.37
N GLY A 57 -8.21 6.34 0.12
CA GLY A 57 -8.40 7.66 -0.47
C GLY A 57 -9.79 7.82 -1.07
N ASN A 58 -10.11 9.02 -1.55
CA ASN A 58 -11.43 9.33 -2.10
C ASN A 58 -11.65 8.73 -3.50
N ASN A 59 -10.60 8.30 -4.20
CA ASN A 59 -10.70 7.67 -5.51
C ASN A 59 -10.77 6.12 -5.45
N ASP A 60 -10.59 5.51 -4.27
CA ASP A 60 -10.64 4.06 -4.11
C ASP A 60 -12.09 3.53 -4.16
N GLY A 61 -12.55 3.12 -5.34
CA GLY A 61 -13.90 2.59 -5.55
C GLY A 61 -14.10 1.14 -5.09
N GLU A 62 -13.14 0.25 -5.38
CA GLU A 62 -13.22 -1.19 -5.08
C GLU A 62 -12.82 -1.53 -3.63
N ARG A 63 -13.38 -0.81 -2.66
CA ARG A 63 -12.96 -0.87 -1.24
C ARG A 63 -13.01 -2.27 -0.65
N LEU A 64 -14.03 -3.07 -0.99
CA LEU A 64 -14.17 -4.44 -0.50
C LEU A 64 -13.03 -5.34 -0.99
N LEU A 65 -12.72 -5.29 -2.29
CA LEU A 65 -11.68 -6.12 -2.88
C LEU A 65 -10.29 -5.63 -2.51
N LEU A 66 -10.06 -4.32 -2.39
CA LEU A 66 -8.84 -3.74 -1.82
C LEU A 66 -8.60 -4.25 -0.39
N ARG A 67 -9.64 -4.28 0.43
CA ARG A 67 -9.55 -4.78 1.81
C ARG A 67 -9.27 -6.28 1.86
N GLU A 68 -9.92 -7.07 1.03
CA GLU A 68 -9.69 -8.51 0.93
C GLU A 68 -8.26 -8.82 0.49
N LYS A 69 -7.80 -8.22 -0.62
CA LYS A 69 -6.47 -8.44 -1.19
C LYS A 69 -5.34 -7.93 -0.31
N SER A 70 -5.60 -6.90 0.50
CA SER A 70 -4.67 -6.41 1.51
C SER A 70 -4.69 -7.22 2.82
N ARG A 71 -5.49 -8.30 2.92
CA ARG A 71 -5.68 -9.06 4.17
C ARG A 71 -6.13 -8.18 5.34
N ASN A 72 -7.10 -7.30 5.08
CA ASN A 72 -7.66 -6.32 6.03
C ASN A 72 -6.65 -5.29 6.55
N ARG A 73 -5.61 -4.94 5.78
CA ARG A 73 -4.59 -3.96 6.17
C ARG A 73 -4.84 -2.55 5.65
N ILE A 74 -5.97 -2.32 4.96
CA ILE A 74 -6.41 -0.99 4.52
C ILE A 74 -7.62 -0.55 5.37
N PHE A 75 -7.51 0.63 5.96
CA PHE A 75 -8.48 1.19 6.91
C PHE A 75 -9.18 2.44 6.36
N PRO A 76 -10.34 2.84 6.87
CA PRO A 76 -10.89 4.18 6.62
C PRO A 76 -9.92 5.28 7.05
N SER A 77 -9.80 6.35 6.26
CA SER A 77 -9.07 7.56 6.65
C SER A 77 -9.97 8.50 7.48
N PRO A 78 -9.44 9.18 8.53
CA PRO A 78 -8.10 9.03 9.08
C PRO A 78 -7.97 7.76 9.94
N HIS A 79 -6.75 7.22 10.01
CA HIS A 79 -6.41 6.07 10.86
C HIS A 79 -5.12 6.35 11.63
N GLU A 80 -5.16 6.20 12.96
CA GLU A 80 -4.01 6.32 13.84
C GLU A 80 -3.51 4.93 14.23
N LEU A 81 -2.19 4.77 14.29
CA LEU A 81 -1.53 3.52 14.62
C LEU A 81 -0.16 3.78 15.26
N GLU A 82 0.29 2.85 16.10
CA GLU A 82 1.61 2.84 16.71
C GLU A 82 2.42 1.68 16.10
N VAL A 83 3.69 1.94 15.76
CA VAL A 83 4.58 0.99 15.09
C VAL A 83 5.82 0.79 15.93
N ALA A 84 6.16 -0.48 16.18
CA ALA A 84 7.36 -0.89 16.92
C ALA A 84 8.64 -0.81 16.07
#